data_AF-A0A441I2T1-F1
#
_entry.id   AF-A0A441I2T1-F1
#
_cell.length_a   1.000
_cell.length_b   1.000
_cell.length_c   1.000
_cell.angle_alpha   90.00
_cell.angle_beta   90.00
_cell.angle_gamma   90.00
#
_symmetry.space_group_name_H-M   'P 1'
#
loop_
_entity.id
_entity.type
_entity.pdbx_description
1 polymer ?
#
loop_
_entity_poly.entity_id
_entity_poly.type
_entity_poly.pdbx_seq_one_letter_code
_entity_poly.pdbx_strand_id
1 'polypeptide(L)'
;MTDDSDLSDLLGDDEPTSEPEIARPKRGRPTKEEAARRLQEQASNSLPHYTAFRRPVGVTFFSNILGVQPKQIQKRLEKCPIHSFVTHAGKQQPLYDFLTGMSYLIPPQGSIEDWLAQQNQASLPPIVSKAYWEMTNARIRALTAAGQLWHDEDVLMTFARVAMLIRQETKLWIENMPGRDRLSDEQYKFMLAAVADLNVQIKEALETKARTWQKVTAHSQEIAKELEGTDKRPPPDLPGDE
;
A
#
# COMPACT_ATOMS: atom_id res chain seq x y z
N MET A 1 -33.07 82.98 -32.20
CA MET A 1 -33.95 82.76 -31.05
C MET A 1 -34.49 81.36 -31.21
N THR A 2 -34.17 80.52 -30.25
CA THR A 2 -34.63 79.15 -30.05
C THR A 2 -36.12 79.14 -29.71
N ASP A 3 -36.65 77.91 -29.55
CA ASP A 3 -37.94 77.52 -28.97
C ASP A 3 -38.96 77.19 -30.07
N ASP A 4 -39.62 76.04 -30.14
CA ASP A 4 -39.64 74.87 -29.27
C ASP A 4 -40.15 73.68 -30.09
N SER A 5 -39.58 72.52 -29.81
CA SER A 5 -40.14 71.19 -30.01
C SER A 5 -41.57 71.07 -29.50
N ASP A 6 -42.46 70.35 -30.21
CA ASP A 6 -43.07 69.15 -29.63
C ASP A 6 -44.02 68.36 -30.55
N LEU A 7 -44.12 67.06 -30.25
CA LEU A 7 -45.33 66.20 -30.41
C LEU A 7 -45.64 65.48 -31.75
N SER A 8 -44.67 65.08 -32.57
CA SER A 8 -44.94 64.10 -33.66
C SER A 8 -44.06 62.85 -33.68
N ASP A 9 -43.16 62.67 -32.72
CA ASP A 9 -42.20 61.54 -32.69
C ASP A 9 -42.44 60.55 -31.53
N LEU A 10 -43.69 60.46 -31.02
CA LEU A 10 -43.99 59.66 -29.83
C LEU A 10 -44.81 58.38 -30.07
N LEU A 11 -45.30 58.05 -31.26
CA LEU A 11 -46.17 56.86 -31.43
C LEU A 11 -46.18 56.27 -32.86
N GLY A 12 -45.38 55.21 -33.09
CA GLY A 12 -45.49 54.18 -34.14
C GLY A 12 -45.24 54.66 -35.58
N ASP A 13 -44.64 53.93 -36.50
CA ASP A 13 -44.32 52.51 -36.68
C ASP A 13 -43.30 52.50 -37.83
N ASP A 14 -42.23 51.70 -37.76
CA ASP A 14 -41.58 51.15 -38.96
C ASP A 14 -40.58 50.04 -38.58
N GLU A 15 -40.91 48.82 -38.99
CA GLU A 15 -40.17 47.57 -38.76
C GLU A 15 -38.85 47.51 -39.56
N PRO A 16 -37.74 47.05 -38.96
CA PRO A 16 -36.64 46.45 -39.71
C PRO A 16 -36.76 44.92 -39.71
N THR A 17 -37.00 44.38 -40.91
CA THR A 17 -36.97 42.96 -41.28
C THR A 17 -35.74 42.26 -40.67
N SER A 18 -35.96 41.39 -39.68
CA SER A 18 -34.93 40.51 -39.12
C SER A 18 -35.02 39.13 -39.78
N GLU A 19 -33.93 38.73 -40.43
CA GLU A 19 -33.72 37.36 -40.90
C GLU A 19 -33.78 36.40 -39.70
N PRO A 20 -34.52 35.28 -39.76
CA PRO A 20 -34.63 34.38 -38.63
C PRO A 20 -33.32 33.60 -38.41
N GLU A 21 -32.63 33.91 -37.32
CA GLU A 21 -31.54 33.08 -36.79
C GLU A 21 -32.07 31.67 -36.50
N ILE A 22 -31.55 30.68 -37.22
CA ILE A 22 -31.86 29.27 -37.02
C ILE A 22 -31.31 28.85 -35.65
N ALA A 23 -32.20 28.71 -34.66
CA ALA A 23 -31.88 28.20 -33.34
C ALA A 23 -31.24 26.79 -33.42
N ARG A 24 -29.99 26.65 -32.97
CA ARG A 24 -29.32 25.35 -32.90
C ARG A 24 -30.08 24.44 -31.92
N PRO A 25 -30.50 23.23 -32.33
CA PRO A 25 -31.29 22.36 -31.46
C PRO A 25 -30.45 21.93 -30.24
N LYS A 26 -30.95 22.23 -29.04
CA LYS A 26 -30.42 21.70 -27.77
C LYS A 26 -30.52 20.17 -27.80
N ARG A 27 -29.41 19.49 -28.08
CA ARG A 27 -29.32 18.03 -28.07
C ARG A 27 -29.67 17.52 -26.67
N GLY A 28 -30.80 16.82 -26.57
CA GLY A 28 -31.20 16.07 -25.38
C GLY A 28 -30.24 14.90 -25.10
N ARG A 29 -30.39 14.31 -23.91
CA ARG A 29 -29.62 13.14 -23.47
C ARG A 29 -29.86 11.98 -24.47
N PRO A 30 -28.82 11.34 -25.02
CA PRO A 30 -28.99 10.27 -26.01
C PRO A 30 -29.87 9.13 -25.49
N THR A 31 -30.78 8.65 -26.32
CA THR A 31 -31.64 7.49 -26.05
C THR A 31 -30.77 6.24 -25.87
N LYS A 32 -31.20 5.29 -25.04
CA LYS A 32 -30.42 4.06 -24.71
C LYS A 32 -29.97 3.28 -25.95
N GLU A 33 -30.78 3.29 -27.00
CA GLU A 33 -30.50 2.62 -28.28
C GLU A 33 -29.42 3.35 -29.10
N GLU A 34 -29.40 4.68 -29.08
CA GLU A 34 -28.37 5.48 -29.75
C GLU A 34 -27.01 5.35 -29.05
N ALA A 35 -27.02 5.22 -27.71
CA ALA A 35 -25.83 4.95 -26.92
C ALA A 35 -25.26 3.55 -27.20
N ALA A 36 -26.13 2.54 -27.32
CA ALA A 36 -25.73 1.17 -27.67
C ALA A 36 -25.13 1.09 -29.08
N ARG A 37 -25.73 1.80 -30.05
CA ARG A 37 -25.22 1.85 -31.43
C ARG A 37 -23.85 2.52 -31.50
N ARG A 38 -23.63 3.62 -30.77
CA ARG A 38 -22.30 4.26 -30.68
C ARG A 38 -21.26 3.34 -30.03
N LEU A 39 -21.65 2.56 -29.02
CA LEU A 39 -20.76 1.58 -28.40
C LEU A 39 -20.36 0.48 -29.40
N GLN A 40 -21.29 0.02 -30.23
CA GLN A 40 -21.05 -0.96 -31.30
C GLN A 40 -20.19 -0.39 -32.44
N GLU A 41 -20.42 0.86 -32.85
CA GLU A 41 -19.59 1.60 -33.81
C GLU A 41 -18.16 1.83 -33.27
N GLN A 42 -18.01 2.04 -31.96
CA GLN A 42 -16.69 2.16 -31.31
C GLN A 42 -15.98 0.80 -31.18
N ALA A 43 -16.73 -0.28 -30.94
CA ALA A 43 -16.19 -1.64 -30.83
C ALA A 43 -15.78 -2.25 -32.18
N SER A 44 -16.41 -1.83 -33.28
CA SER A 44 -16.07 -2.27 -34.64
C SER A 44 -14.88 -1.53 -35.24
N ASN A 45 -14.42 -0.44 -34.60
CA ASN A 45 -13.24 0.28 -35.04
C ASN A 45 -11.97 -0.49 -34.62
N SER A 46 -11.25 -0.99 -35.62
CA SER A 46 -10.04 -1.80 -35.46
C SER A 46 -9.01 -1.15 -34.53
N LEU A 47 -8.17 -1.99 -33.91
CA LEU A 47 -6.96 -1.59 -33.17
C LEU A 47 -6.32 -0.34 -33.80
N PRO A 48 -6.04 0.72 -33.02
CA PRO A 48 -5.56 1.98 -33.55
C PRO A 48 -4.25 1.76 -34.32
N HIS A 49 -4.16 2.36 -35.51
CA HIS A 49 -2.95 2.29 -36.34
C HIS A 49 -1.73 2.81 -35.56
N TYR A 50 -0.53 2.28 -35.84
CA TYR A 50 0.68 2.54 -35.04
C TYR A 50 1.03 4.04 -34.86
N THR A 51 0.56 4.89 -35.79
CA THR A 51 0.73 6.35 -35.74
C THR A 51 -0.05 7.02 -34.60
N ALA A 52 -1.08 6.37 -34.06
CA ALA A 52 -1.85 6.86 -32.92
C ALA A 52 -1.04 6.87 -31.61
N PHE A 53 -0.09 5.95 -31.45
CA PHE A 53 0.75 5.86 -30.24
C PHE A 53 1.83 6.94 -30.16
N ARG A 54 2.10 7.65 -31.26
CA ARG A 54 3.05 8.79 -31.28
C ARG A 54 2.40 10.12 -30.92
N ARG A 55 1.08 10.16 -30.80
CA ARG A 55 0.34 11.36 -30.40
C ARG A 55 0.17 11.37 -28.88
N PRO A 56 0.05 12.56 -28.25
CA PRO A 56 -0.29 12.63 -26.85
C PRO A 56 -1.70 12.05 -26.63
N VAL A 57 -1.83 11.18 -25.62
CA VAL A 57 -2.99 10.31 -25.39
C VAL A 57 -3.66 10.61 -24.06
N GLY A 58 -4.99 10.44 -24.02
CA GLY A 58 -5.80 10.64 -22.82
C GLY A 58 -5.99 9.36 -22.00
N VAL A 59 -6.55 9.52 -20.79
CA VAL A 59 -6.82 8.41 -19.85
C VAL A 59 -7.74 7.34 -20.45
N THR A 60 -8.70 7.71 -21.29
CA THR A 60 -9.62 6.77 -21.97
C THR A 60 -8.90 5.89 -22.99
N PHE A 61 -7.86 6.40 -23.64
CA PHE A 61 -7.04 5.63 -24.58
C PHE A 61 -6.23 4.55 -23.85
N PHE A 62 -5.59 4.89 -22.73
CA PHE A 62 -4.92 3.91 -21.87
C PHE A 62 -5.89 2.85 -21.33
N SER A 63 -7.12 3.25 -20.99
CA SER A 63 -8.16 2.32 -20.51
C SER A 63 -8.53 1.28 -21.55
N ASN A 64 -8.68 1.71 -22.80
CA ASN A 64 -9.00 0.80 -23.90
C ASN A 64 -7.86 -0.17 -24.22
N ILE A 65 -6.60 0.26 -24.08
CA ILE A 65 -5.43 -0.57 -24.37
C ILE A 65 -5.18 -1.58 -23.25
N LEU A 66 -5.23 -1.14 -22.00
CA LEU A 66 -4.86 -1.97 -20.84
C LEU A 66 -6.04 -2.80 -20.31
N GLY A 67 -7.27 -2.54 -20.75
CA GLY A 67 -8.48 -3.17 -20.21
C GLY A 67 -8.74 -2.80 -18.74
N VAL A 68 -8.11 -1.75 -18.23
CA VAL A 68 -8.21 -1.29 -16.84
C VAL A 68 -9.19 -0.12 -16.74
N GLN A 69 -9.95 -0.06 -15.64
CA GLN A 69 -10.93 1.01 -15.42
C GLN A 69 -10.26 2.40 -15.39
N PRO A 70 -10.84 3.43 -16.04
CA PRO A 70 -10.23 4.77 -16.14
C PRO A 70 -9.85 5.40 -14.79
N LYS A 71 -10.62 5.11 -13.73
CA LYS A 71 -10.35 5.60 -12.37
C LYS A 71 -9.03 5.07 -11.80
N GLN A 72 -8.69 3.82 -12.09
CA GLN A 72 -7.44 3.21 -11.60
C GLN A 72 -6.23 3.76 -12.37
N ILE A 73 -6.39 3.99 -13.66
CA ILE A 73 -5.37 4.63 -14.51
C ILE A 73 -5.14 6.06 -14.06
N GLN A 74 -6.20 6.82 -13.77
CA GLN A 74 -6.07 8.18 -13.26
C GLN A 74 -5.23 8.22 -11.97
N LYS A 75 -5.51 7.33 -11.01
CA LYS A 75 -4.72 7.20 -9.78
C LYS A 75 -3.24 6.87 -10.04
N ARG A 76 -2.97 5.98 -11.00
CA ARG A 76 -1.58 5.59 -11.34
C ARG A 76 -0.84 6.70 -12.10
N LEU A 77 -1.55 7.50 -12.88
CA LEU A 77 -1.00 8.62 -13.65
C LEU A 77 -0.92 9.94 -12.85
N GLU A 78 -1.33 9.97 -11.58
CA GLU A 78 -1.21 11.18 -10.72
C GLU A 78 0.23 11.69 -10.62
N LYS A 79 1.21 10.79 -10.69
CA LYS A 79 2.64 11.12 -10.61
C LYS A 79 3.31 11.30 -11.97
N CYS A 80 2.59 11.09 -13.07
CA CYS A 80 3.14 11.19 -14.42
C CYS A 80 3.15 12.66 -14.88
N PRO A 81 4.24 13.15 -15.50
CA PRO A 81 4.26 14.50 -16.08
C PRO A 81 3.22 14.63 -17.20
N ILE A 82 2.50 15.75 -17.20
CA ILE A 82 1.47 16.07 -18.20
C ILE A 82 2.16 16.72 -19.41
N HIS A 83 1.88 16.23 -20.61
CA HIS A 83 2.47 16.75 -21.85
C HIS A 83 1.68 17.93 -22.41
N SER A 84 0.35 17.85 -22.44
CA SER A 84 -0.52 18.93 -22.91
C SER A 84 -1.93 18.81 -22.35
N PHE A 85 -2.74 19.86 -22.49
CA PHE A 85 -4.14 19.86 -22.08
C PHE A 85 -5.06 19.99 -23.29
N VAL A 86 -6.18 19.28 -23.26
CA VAL A 86 -7.27 19.43 -24.24
C VAL A 86 -8.55 19.76 -23.52
N THR A 87 -9.28 20.75 -24.04
CA THR A 87 -10.60 21.12 -23.51
C THR A 87 -11.66 20.24 -24.13
N HIS A 88 -12.27 19.37 -23.32
CA HIS A 88 -13.41 18.56 -23.73
C HIS A 88 -14.61 18.87 -22.82
N ALA A 89 -15.74 19.27 -23.40
CA ALA A 89 -16.96 19.64 -22.66
C ALA A 89 -16.73 20.68 -21.55
N GLY A 90 -15.90 21.71 -21.83
CA GLY A 90 -15.62 22.80 -20.90
C GLY A 90 -14.66 22.46 -19.75
N LYS A 91 -14.11 21.24 -19.70
CA LYS A 91 -13.11 20.82 -18.71
C LYS A 91 -11.78 20.53 -19.39
N GLN A 92 -10.69 20.97 -18.77
CA GLN A 92 -9.34 20.62 -19.22
C GLN A 92 -9.06 19.16 -18.85
N GLN A 93 -8.72 18.35 -19.85
CA GLN A 93 -8.29 16.97 -19.69
C GLN A 93 -6.79 16.88 -19.99
N PRO A 94 -5.98 16.30 -19.09
CA PRO A 94 -4.56 16.12 -19.34
C PRO A 94 -4.32 15.03 -20.39
N LEU A 95 -3.40 15.31 -21.30
CA LEU A 95 -2.82 14.34 -22.22
C LEU A 95 -1.40 14.01 -21.77
N TYR A 96 -1.05 12.74 -21.91
CA TYR A 96 0.24 12.19 -21.54
C TYR A 96 0.95 11.68 -22.79
N ASP A 97 2.28 11.71 -22.78
CA ASP A 97 3.06 10.94 -23.74
C ASP A 97 2.80 9.44 -23.52
N PHE A 98 2.64 8.68 -24.61
CA PHE A 98 2.25 7.27 -24.54
C PHE A 98 3.33 6.43 -23.86
N LEU A 99 4.60 6.61 -24.25
CA LEU A 99 5.72 5.81 -23.71
C LEU A 99 5.94 6.12 -22.23
N THR A 100 5.95 7.41 -21.90
CA THR A 100 6.07 7.88 -20.52
C THR A 100 4.90 7.35 -19.68
N GLY A 101 3.65 7.53 -20.13
CA GLY A 101 2.46 7.03 -19.43
C GLY A 101 2.45 5.51 -19.23
N MET A 102 2.88 4.74 -20.22
CA MET A 102 2.98 3.27 -20.10
C MET A 102 4.00 2.83 -19.04
N SER A 103 5.13 3.54 -18.90
CA SER A 103 6.11 3.22 -17.84
C SER A 103 5.58 3.43 -16.42
N TYR A 104 4.61 4.33 -16.22
CA TYR A 104 3.95 4.52 -14.92
C TYR A 104 2.81 3.52 -14.70
N LEU A 105 2.29 2.90 -15.76
CA LEU A 105 1.16 1.96 -15.71
C LEU A 105 1.58 0.50 -15.57
N ILE A 106 2.77 0.14 -16.05
CA ILE A 106 3.35 -1.21 -15.95
C ILE A 106 4.20 -1.30 -14.66
N PRO A 107 3.84 -2.13 -13.67
CA PRO A 107 4.72 -2.42 -12.53
C PRO A 107 5.95 -3.24 -13.00
N PRO A 108 7.15 -3.09 -12.41
CA PRO A 108 7.47 -2.38 -11.16
C PRO A 108 8.28 -1.08 -11.33
N GLN A 109 7.96 -0.07 -10.51
CA GLN A 109 8.78 1.11 -10.26
C GLN A 109 9.48 0.91 -8.90
N GLY A 110 10.66 0.28 -8.87
CA GLY A 110 11.42 0.00 -7.65
C GLY A 110 12.39 -1.17 -7.77
N SER A 111 13.14 -1.47 -6.69
CA SER A 111 13.88 -2.73 -6.58
C SER A 111 12.90 -3.88 -6.78
N ILE A 112 13.27 -4.86 -7.61
CA ILE A 112 12.46 -6.06 -7.88
C ILE A 112 12.10 -6.77 -6.56
N GLU A 113 12.97 -6.62 -5.55
CA GLU A 113 12.80 -7.13 -4.20
C GLU A 113 11.62 -6.50 -3.46
N ASP A 114 11.44 -5.18 -3.55
CA ASP A 114 10.34 -4.47 -2.90
C ASP A 114 9.00 -4.79 -3.56
N TRP A 115 9.01 -5.01 -4.87
CA TRP A 115 7.83 -5.44 -5.59
C TRP A 115 7.47 -6.89 -5.27
N LEU A 116 8.45 -7.79 -5.21
CA LEU A 116 8.25 -9.19 -4.80
C LEU A 116 7.73 -9.30 -3.37
N ALA A 117 8.21 -8.45 -2.45
CA ALA A 117 7.75 -8.41 -1.06
C ALA A 117 6.29 -7.94 -0.92
N GLN A 118 5.78 -7.15 -1.87
CA GLN A 118 4.40 -6.65 -1.87
C GLN A 118 3.40 -7.60 -2.55
N GLN A 119 3.86 -8.56 -3.34
CA GLN A 119 2.99 -9.54 -3.98
C GLN A 119 2.69 -10.71 -3.04
N ASN A 120 1.45 -11.22 -3.11
CA ASN A 120 1.10 -12.46 -2.45
C ASN A 120 1.98 -13.59 -3.02
N GLN A 121 2.80 -14.19 -2.18
CA GLN A 121 3.79 -15.20 -2.60
C GLN A 121 3.13 -16.44 -3.22
N ALA A 122 1.86 -16.72 -2.89
CA ALA A 122 1.08 -17.81 -3.46
C ALA A 122 0.63 -17.55 -4.92
N SER A 123 0.60 -16.29 -5.36
CA SER A 123 0.22 -15.93 -6.74
C SER A 123 1.41 -15.80 -7.69
N LEU A 124 2.63 -16.00 -7.20
CA LEU A 124 3.83 -15.91 -8.02
C LEU A 124 4.04 -17.23 -8.80
N PRO A 125 4.49 -17.18 -10.06
CA PRO A 125 4.89 -18.38 -10.79
C PRO A 125 5.94 -19.18 -10.01
N PRO A 126 5.89 -20.53 -10.02
CA PRO A 126 6.75 -21.38 -9.18
C PRO A 126 8.26 -21.10 -9.32
N ILE A 127 8.70 -20.72 -10.52
CA ILE A 127 10.11 -20.39 -10.82
C ILE A 127 10.56 -19.14 -10.05
N VAL A 128 9.72 -18.11 -9.98
CA VAL A 128 10.04 -16.84 -9.32
C VAL A 128 9.97 -17.00 -7.80
N SER A 129 8.98 -17.76 -7.31
CA SER A 129 8.86 -18.08 -5.88
C SER A 129 10.11 -18.81 -5.38
N LYS A 130 10.59 -19.83 -6.11
CA LYS A 130 11.82 -20.55 -5.77
C LYS A 130 13.04 -19.62 -5.71
N ALA A 131 13.24 -18.80 -6.73
CA ALA A 131 14.38 -17.87 -6.78
C ALA A 131 14.34 -16.84 -5.65
N TYR A 132 13.15 -16.35 -5.29
CA TYR A 132 12.97 -15.45 -4.14
C TYR A 132 13.38 -16.11 -2.83
N TRP A 133 12.94 -17.34 -2.57
CA TRP A 133 13.32 -18.07 -1.35
C TRP A 133 14.81 -18.38 -1.30
N GLU A 134 15.43 -18.72 -2.43
CA GLU A 134 16.87 -18.93 -2.51
C GLU A 134 17.66 -17.64 -2.19
N MET A 135 17.24 -16.50 -2.72
CA MET A 135 17.85 -15.19 -2.44
C MET A 135 17.65 -14.77 -0.98
N THR A 136 16.45 -14.93 -0.45
CA THR A 136 16.14 -14.63 0.97
C THR A 136 16.97 -15.51 1.91
N ASN A 137 17.09 -16.80 1.63
CA ASN A 137 17.92 -17.72 2.42
C ASN A 137 19.43 -17.39 2.31
N ALA A 138 19.90 -16.95 1.14
CA ALA A 138 21.28 -16.48 0.98
C ALA A 138 21.52 -15.20 1.81
N ARG A 139 20.58 -14.25 1.79
CA ARG A 139 20.63 -13.02 2.59
C ARG A 139 20.65 -13.31 4.08
N ILE A 140 19.78 -14.19 4.58
CA ILE A 140 19.75 -14.59 5.99
C ILE A 140 21.11 -15.18 6.39
N ARG A 141 21.65 -16.13 5.61
CA ARG A 141 22.97 -16.72 5.88
C ARG A 141 24.08 -15.67 5.91
N ALA A 142 24.08 -14.73 4.98
CA ALA A 142 25.06 -13.64 4.96
C ALA A 142 24.94 -12.73 6.19
N LEU A 143 23.72 -12.37 6.60
CA LEU A 143 23.47 -11.53 7.78
C LEU A 143 23.82 -12.23 9.10
N THR A 144 23.54 -13.54 9.20
CA THR A 144 23.97 -14.36 10.34
C THR A 144 25.50 -14.47 10.40
N ALA A 145 26.16 -14.72 9.27
CA ALA A 145 27.63 -14.77 9.20
C ALA A 145 28.28 -13.41 9.54
N ALA A 146 27.62 -12.31 9.19
CA ALA A 146 28.05 -10.95 9.55
C ALA A 146 27.74 -10.59 11.02
N GLY A 147 27.10 -11.48 11.79
CA GLY A 147 26.72 -11.24 13.19
C GLY A 147 25.60 -10.19 13.37
N GLN A 148 24.91 -9.82 12.30
CA GLN A 148 23.82 -8.84 12.32
C GLN A 148 22.47 -9.46 12.68
N LEU A 149 22.36 -10.79 12.63
CA LEU A 149 21.16 -11.55 13.00
C LEU A 149 21.51 -12.55 14.10
N TRP A 150 20.73 -12.55 15.18
CA TRP A 150 20.90 -13.49 16.29
C TRP A 150 19.92 -14.65 16.15
N HIS A 151 20.35 -15.84 16.59
CA HIS A 151 19.44 -16.95 16.76
C HIS A 151 18.62 -16.76 18.04
N ASP A 152 17.33 -17.09 17.99
CA ASP A 152 16.44 -16.96 19.14
C ASP A 152 16.94 -17.75 20.36
N GLU A 153 17.52 -18.93 20.12
CA GLU A 153 18.14 -19.76 21.16
C GLU A 153 19.32 -19.06 21.84
N ASP A 154 20.18 -18.39 21.07
CA ASP A 154 21.32 -17.65 21.59
C ASP A 154 20.88 -16.42 22.39
N VAL A 155 19.83 -15.74 21.94
CA VAL A 155 19.22 -14.60 22.64
C VAL A 155 18.68 -15.05 24.00
N LEU A 156 17.91 -16.14 24.03
CA LEU A 156 17.35 -16.72 25.25
C LEU A 156 18.45 -17.18 26.22
N MET A 157 19.48 -17.86 25.70
CA MET A 157 20.60 -18.30 26.52
C MET A 157 21.38 -17.13 27.11
N THR A 158 21.56 -16.05 26.34
CA THR A 158 22.22 -14.82 26.81
C THR A 158 21.42 -14.16 27.91
N PHE A 159 20.11 -13.99 27.75
CA PHE A 159 19.25 -13.43 28.80
C PHE A 159 19.21 -14.32 30.05
N ALA A 160 19.19 -15.64 29.90
CA ALA A 160 19.26 -16.56 31.03
C ALA A 160 20.58 -16.42 31.80
N ARG A 161 21.72 -16.32 31.09
CA ARG A 161 23.03 -16.09 31.72
C ARG A 161 23.09 -14.75 32.45
N VAL A 162 22.57 -13.68 31.85
CA VAL A 162 22.50 -12.36 32.48
C VAL A 162 21.63 -12.39 33.74
N ALA A 163 20.47 -13.05 33.69
CA ALA A 163 19.61 -13.21 34.86
C ALA A 163 20.28 -14.01 35.99
N MET A 164 21.03 -15.08 35.64
CA MET A 164 21.82 -15.84 36.61
C MET A 164 22.93 -14.99 37.24
N LEU A 165 23.62 -14.18 36.45
CA LEU A 165 24.66 -13.26 36.93
C LEU A 165 24.09 -12.24 37.91
N ILE A 166 22.98 -11.59 37.56
CA ILE A 166 22.29 -10.63 38.44
C ILE A 166 21.91 -11.29 39.77
N ARG A 167 21.39 -12.51 39.73
CA ARG A 167 21.02 -13.27 40.92
C ARG A 167 22.22 -13.59 41.81
N GLN A 168 23.36 -13.95 41.21
CA GLN A 168 24.59 -14.25 41.95
C GLN A 168 25.16 -12.98 42.59
N GLU A 169 25.27 -11.90 41.82
CA GLU A 169 25.80 -10.61 42.30
C GLU A 169 24.92 -9.98 43.38
N THR A 170 23.59 -10.00 43.24
CA THR A 170 22.70 -9.46 44.29
C THR A 170 22.77 -10.24 45.60
N LYS A 171 23.00 -11.56 45.55
CA LYS A 171 23.26 -12.35 46.76
C LYS A 171 24.60 -12.00 47.40
N LEU A 172 25.65 -11.93 46.59
CA LEU A 172 27.00 -11.62 47.06
C LEU A 172 27.10 -10.18 47.60
N TRP A 173 26.28 -9.26 47.06
CA TRP A 173 26.24 -7.87 47.51
C TRP A 173 25.89 -7.72 48.99
N ILE A 174 24.98 -8.54 49.53
CA ILE A 174 24.65 -8.52 50.97
C ILE A 174 25.83 -9.05 51.81
N GLU A 175 26.54 -10.05 51.30
CA GLU A 175 27.75 -10.59 51.94
C GLU A 175 28.90 -9.58 51.97
N ASN A 176 29.03 -8.78 50.91
CA ASN A 176 30.09 -7.80 50.75
C ASN A 176 29.71 -6.39 51.26
N MET A 177 28.55 -6.23 51.92
CA MET A 177 28.08 -4.92 52.37
C MET A 177 28.99 -4.35 53.48
N PRO A 178 29.50 -3.11 53.34
CA PRO A 178 30.27 -2.46 54.38
C PRO A 178 29.43 -2.32 55.66
N GLY A 179 29.95 -2.82 56.78
CA GLY A 179 29.22 -2.79 58.06
C GLY A 179 28.24 -3.95 58.25
N ARG A 180 28.36 -5.04 57.47
CA ARG A 180 27.64 -6.31 57.69
C ARG A 180 27.65 -6.76 59.16
N ASP A 181 28.80 -6.65 59.82
CA ASP A 181 28.97 -7.08 61.22
C ASP A 181 28.16 -6.24 62.23
N ARG A 182 27.61 -5.10 61.80
CA ARG A 182 26.79 -4.20 62.63
C ARG A 182 25.29 -4.42 62.46
N LEU A 183 24.88 -5.27 61.52
CA LEU A 183 23.47 -5.59 61.28
C LEU A 183 23.00 -6.61 62.31
N SER A 184 21.78 -6.44 62.81
CA SER A 184 21.13 -7.51 63.57
C SER A 184 20.72 -8.66 62.62
N ASP A 185 20.60 -9.87 63.16
CA ASP A 185 20.15 -11.04 62.39
C ASP A 185 18.77 -10.81 61.75
N GLU A 186 17.89 -10.04 62.39
CA GLU A 186 16.58 -9.68 61.85
C GLU A 186 16.70 -8.75 60.64
N GLN A 187 17.57 -7.73 60.72
CA GLN A 187 17.84 -6.81 59.61
C GLN A 187 18.50 -7.53 58.43
N TYR A 188 19.43 -8.45 58.71
CA TYR A 188 20.07 -9.27 57.70
C TYR A 188 19.06 -10.18 56.97
N LYS A 189 18.17 -10.85 57.71
CA LYS A 189 17.09 -11.66 57.12
C LYS A 189 16.13 -10.83 56.28
N PHE A 190 15.80 -9.62 56.73
CA PHE A 190 14.97 -8.70 55.96
C PHE A 190 15.62 -8.32 54.62
N MET A 191 16.92 -8.01 54.62
CA MET A 191 17.66 -7.68 53.40
C MET A 191 17.76 -8.87 52.44
N LEU A 192 17.96 -10.09 52.96
CA LEU A 192 17.93 -11.32 52.17
C LEU A 192 16.57 -11.54 51.51
N ALA A 193 15.47 -11.31 52.24
CA ALA A 193 14.12 -11.41 51.71
C ALA A 193 13.87 -10.37 50.60
N ALA A 194 14.28 -9.11 50.82
CA ALA A 194 14.16 -8.05 49.83
C ALA A 194 14.92 -8.36 48.52
N VAL A 195 16.12 -8.97 48.62
CA VAL A 195 16.87 -9.42 47.44
C VAL A 195 16.20 -10.62 46.75
N ALA A 196 15.58 -11.53 47.50
CA ALA A 196 14.80 -12.62 46.92
C ALA A 196 13.61 -12.07 46.13
N ASP A 197 12.88 -11.11 46.70
CA ASP A 197 11.74 -10.45 46.05
C ASP A 197 12.17 -9.67 44.80
N LEU A 198 13.29 -8.95 44.85
CA LEU A 198 13.87 -8.28 43.68
C LEU A 198 14.14 -9.27 42.54
N ASN A 199 14.72 -10.43 42.85
CA ASN A 199 15.00 -11.46 41.85
C ASN A 199 13.72 -12.03 41.23
N VAL A 200 12.64 -12.18 42.01
CA VAL A 200 11.33 -12.59 41.50
C VAL A 200 10.75 -11.53 40.56
N GLN A 201 10.79 -10.25 40.95
CA GLN A 201 10.31 -9.14 40.12
C GLN A 201 11.07 -9.02 38.80
N ILE A 202 12.40 -9.19 38.82
CA ILE A 202 13.21 -9.20 37.59
C ILE A 202 12.80 -10.33 36.66
N LYS A 203 12.60 -11.54 37.20
CA LYS A 203 12.12 -12.69 36.41
C LYS A 203 10.75 -12.41 35.79
N GLU A 204 9.78 -11.96 36.57
CA GLU A 204 8.43 -11.65 36.09
C GLU A 204 8.44 -10.53 35.04
N ALA A 205 9.26 -9.51 35.23
CA ALA A 205 9.41 -8.41 34.27
C ALA A 205 10.01 -8.90 32.94
N LEU A 206 11.01 -9.80 32.97
CA LEU A 206 11.59 -10.39 31.77
C LEU A 206 10.57 -11.25 31.01
N GLU A 207 9.83 -12.12 31.71
CA GLU A 207 8.81 -12.97 31.08
C GLU A 207 7.66 -12.15 30.49
N THR A 208 7.17 -11.15 31.22
CA THR A 208 6.05 -10.30 30.79
C THR A 208 6.42 -9.43 29.59
N LYS A 209 7.61 -8.81 29.61
CA LYS A 209 8.10 -7.99 28.49
C LYS A 209 8.36 -8.85 27.25
N ALA A 210 8.94 -10.04 27.41
CA ALA A 210 9.16 -10.96 26.30
C ALA A 210 7.84 -11.36 25.61
N ARG A 211 6.82 -11.76 26.39
CA ARG A 211 5.50 -12.12 25.86
C ARG A 211 4.77 -10.96 25.20
N THR A 212 4.94 -9.75 25.72
CA THR A 212 4.33 -8.54 25.13
C THR A 212 4.98 -8.21 23.80
N TRP A 213 6.31 -8.29 23.72
CA TRP A 213 7.04 -7.99 22.50
C TRP A 213 6.80 -9.02 21.39
N GLN A 214 6.73 -10.31 21.71
CA GLN A 214 6.38 -11.37 20.73
C GLN A 214 5.02 -11.15 20.05
N LYS A 215 4.07 -10.50 20.73
CA LYS A 215 2.77 -10.16 20.16
C LYS A 215 2.81 -8.97 19.19
N VAL A 216 3.88 -8.17 19.17
CA VAL A 216 3.95 -6.94 18.37
C VAL A 216 4.64 -7.16 17.02
N THR A 217 5.42 -8.23 16.87
CA THR A 217 6.13 -8.51 15.61
C THR A 217 5.14 -8.93 14.52
N ALA A 218 4.81 -8.02 13.61
CA ALA A 218 3.82 -8.21 12.54
C ALA A 218 4.05 -9.49 11.71
N HIS A 219 5.30 -9.90 11.53
CA HIS A 219 5.66 -11.06 10.73
C HIS A 219 5.26 -12.41 11.38
N SER A 220 5.33 -12.55 12.71
CA SER A 220 4.90 -13.79 13.38
C SER A 220 3.38 -13.94 13.37
N GLN A 221 2.65 -12.84 13.42
CA GLN A 221 1.20 -12.83 13.28
C GLN A 221 0.75 -13.16 11.86
N GLU A 222 1.44 -12.64 10.84
CA GLU A 222 1.20 -12.97 9.44
C GLU A 222 1.45 -14.46 9.17
N ILE A 223 2.58 -15.00 9.63
CA ILE A 223 2.89 -16.43 9.51
C ILE A 223 1.86 -17.29 10.25
N ALA A 224 1.47 -16.93 11.49
CA ALA A 224 0.47 -17.67 12.24
C ALA A 224 -0.90 -17.66 11.54
N LYS A 225 -1.30 -16.51 10.98
CA LYS A 225 -2.55 -16.34 10.23
C LYS A 225 -2.53 -17.09 8.88
N GLU A 226 -1.38 -17.20 8.24
CA GLU A 226 -1.20 -18.00 7.02
C GLU A 226 -1.22 -19.51 7.30
N LEU A 227 -0.67 -19.95 8.44
CA LEU A 227 -0.67 -21.36 8.85
C LEU A 227 -2.04 -21.85 9.32
N GLU A 228 -2.87 -20.99 9.90
CA GLU A 228 -4.22 -21.33 10.43
C GLU A 228 -5.19 -21.84 9.33
N GLY A 229 -4.87 -21.65 8.05
CA GLY A 229 -5.68 -22.10 6.91
C GLY A 229 -5.11 -23.28 6.11
N THR A 230 -3.87 -23.70 6.36
CA THR A 230 -3.17 -24.70 5.53
C THR A 230 -3.24 -26.14 6.06
N ASP A 231 -3.75 -26.33 7.28
CA ASP A 231 -3.84 -27.65 7.94
C ASP A 231 -5.07 -28.48 7.52
N LYS A 232 -5.80 -28.04 6.48
CA LYS A 232 -6.85 -28.86 5.86
C LYS A 232 -6.18 -29.84 4.89
N ARG A 233 -5.76 -30.99 5.42
CA ARG A 233 -5.44 -32.18 4.61
C ARG A 233 -6.60 -32.41 3.62
N PRO A 234 -6.35 -32.65 2.33
CA PRO A 234 -7.41 -32.96 1.39
C PRO A 234 -8.25 -34.13 1.93
N PRO A 235 -9.60 -34.06 1.87
CA PRO A 235 -10.43 -35.19 2.29
C PRO A 235 -10.03 -36.44 1.48
N PRO A 236 -10.02 -37.63 2.11
CA PRO A 236 -9.49 -38.86 1.50
C PRO A 236 -10.31 -39.41 0.33
N ASP A 237 -11.41 -38.75 -0.06
CA ASP A 237 -12.30 -39.23 -1.11
C ASP A 237 -11.97 -38.57 -2.46
N LEU A 238 -10.92 -39.07 -3.10
CA LEU A 238 -10.88 -39.12 -4.55
C LEU A 238 -11.25 -40.55 -4.96
N PRO A 239 -12.33 -40.77 -5.73
CA PRO A 239 -12.59 -42.08 -6.30
C PRO A 239 -11.41 -42.44 -7.21
N GLY A 240 -10.77 -43.58 -6.93
CA GLY A 240 -9.78 -44.14 -7.82
C GLY A 240 -10.45 -44.49 -9.14
N ASP A 241 -9.97 -43.89 -10.22
CA ASP A 241 -10.23 -44.40 -11.57
C ASP A 241 -9.51 -45.75 -11.71
N GLU A 242 -10.30 -46.83 -11.66
CA GLU A 242 -9.99 -48.10 -12.34
C GLU A 242 -10.38 -47.99 -13.83
#